data_AF-A0A831XIE1-F1
#
_entry.id   AF-A0A831XIE1-F1
#
_cell.length_a   1.000
_cell.length_b   1.000
_cell.length_c   1.000
_cell.angle_alpha   90.00
_cell.angle_beta   90.00
_cell.angle_gamma   90.00
#
_symmetry.space_group_name_H-M   'P 1'
#
loop_
_entity.id
_entity.type
_entity.pdbx_description
1 polymer ?
#
loop_
_entity_poly.entity_id
_entity_poly.type
_entity_poly.pdbx_seq_one_letter_code
_entity_poly.pdbx_strand_id
1 'polypeptide(L)'
;MRAFPLHALLSLGALLTLGAYARRLGFLPEGAVLLGLGLYGALSLYGLRFGRAYLFLLLGLLAPWFPPAPFAVPLAFALAFGRRLPEKAQGAVYGWALVWPALALLLVWHVFPALYAFYLSLFDRVNFLRPAAFVGLENYRILLQDPLFWRALGNTFWYALFTVPTGILLATLVAILLNTKLAFQGLYRTLFFLPYITALTAAAAVWRWIYHPEFGFLNWLLRTPGLDWLNTPKGVFALLLEPLGIQLQGFWAGPS
;
A
#
# COMPACT_ATOMS: atom_id res chain seq x y z
N MET A 1 23.04 -42.01 4.48
CA MET A 1 23.33 -40.62 4.05
C MET A 1 22.65 -39.68 5.05
N ARG A 2 23.42 -38.96 5.89
CA ARG A 2 22.86 -38.08 6.92
C ARG A 2 22.37 -36.79 6.26
N ALA A 3 21.05 -36.56 6.30
CA ALA A 3 20.46 -35.32 5.82
C ALA A 3 21.07 -34.13 6.57
N PHE A 4 21.67 -33.20 5.83
CA PHE A 4 22.13 -31.93 6.39
C PHE A 4 20.94 -31.27 7.10
N PRO A 5 21.06 -30.89 8.37
CA PRO A 5 19.94 -30.31 9.08
C PRO A 5 19.57 -28.95 8.48
N LEU A 6 18.40 -28.88 7.84
CA LEU A 6 17.85 -27.65 7.25
C LEU A 6 17.84 -26.46 8.22
N HIS A 7 17.76 -26.72 9.53
CA HIS A 7 17.84 -25.70 10.57
C HIS A 7 19.19 -24.99 10.64
N ALA A 8 20.30 -25.66 10.32
CA ALA A 8 21.63 -25.06 10.30
C ALA A 8 21.81 -24.13 9.09
N LEU A 9 21.23 -24.48 7.94
CA LEU A 9 21.24 -23.63 6.75
C LEU A 9 20.36 -22.39 6.93
N LEU A 10 19.19 -22.55 7.56
CA LEU A 10 18.27 -21.44 7.84
C LEU A 10 18.83 -20.48 8.91
N SER A 11 19.49 -20.99 9.95
CA SER A 11 20.14 -20.14 10.96
C SER A 11 21.33 -19.37 10.38
N LEU A 12 22.12 -20.00 9.52
CA LEU A 12 23.27 -19.38 8.87
C LEU A 12 22.81 -18.34 7.84
N GLY A 13 21.74 -18.61 7.08
CA GLY A 13 21.11 -17.64 6.17
C GLY A 13 20.51 -16.42 6.89
N ALA A 14 19.84 -16.64 8.02
CA ALA A 14 19.30 -15.56 8.85
C ALA A 14 20.42 -14.69 9.45
N LEU A 15 21.52 -15.29 9.92
CA LEU A 15 22.67 -14.57 10.45
C LEU A 15 23.42 -13.78 9.37
N LEU A 16 23.57 -14.34 8.16
CA LEU A 16 24.18 -13.65 7.02
C LEU A 16 23.37 -12.45 6.57
N THR A 17 22.05 -12.60 6.47
CA THR A 17 21.13 -11.51 6.07
C THR A 17 21.07 -10.42 7.13
N LEU A 18 21.01 -10.77 8.42
CA LEU A 18 21.07 -9.81 9.53
C LEU A 18 22.42 -9.08 9.61
N GLY A 19 23.54 -9.79 9.44
CA GLY A 19 24.87 -9.20 9.45
C GLY A 19 25.12 -8.24 8.27
N ALA A 20 24.68 -8.62 7.06
CA ALA A 20 24.79 -7.76 5.88
C ALA A 20 23.88 -6.52 5.98
N TYR A 21 22.68 -6.68 6.57
CA TYR A 21 21.75 -5.57 6.80
C TYR A 21 22.26 -4.59 7.86
N ALA A 22 22.83 -5.09 8.96
CA ALA A 22 23.45 -4.27 10.00
C ALA A 22 24.70 -3.51 9.50
N ARG A 23 25.49 -4.11 8.59
CA ARG A 23 26.60 -3.44 7.91
C ARG A 23 26.11 -2.25 7.05
N ARG A 24 25.01 -2.42 6.32
CA ARG A 24 24.44 -1.39 5.44
C ARG A 24 23.92 -0.17 6.18
N LEU A 25 23.58 -0.33 7.46
CA LEU A 25 23.12 0.72 8.36
C LEU A 25 24.25 1.35 9.20
N GLY A 26 25.52 0.93 8.99
CA GLY A 26 26.69 1.52 9.66
C GLY A 26 26.92 1.09 11.11
N PHE A 27 26.18 0.08 11.61
CA PHE A 27 26.22 -0.33 13.02
C PHE A 27 27.37 -1.30 13.38
N LEU A 28 28.12 -1.83 12.41
CA LEU A 28 29.18 -2.83 12.66
C LEU A 28 30.48 -2.54 11.88
N PRO A 29 31.67 -2.63 12.52
CA PRO A 29 32.96 -2.51 11.84
C PRO A 29 33.27 -3.72 10.93
N GLU A 30 34.08 -3.52 9.89
CA GLU A 30 34.24 -4.45 8.76
C GLU A 30 34.67 -5.89 9.14
N GLY A 31 35.35 -6.07 10.28
CA GLY A 31 35.83 -7.38 10.74
C GLY A 31 34.87 -8.17 11.65
N ALA A 32 33.87 -7.53 12.26
CA ALA A 32 33.05 -8.17 13.30
C ALA A 32 32.09 -9.23 12.74
N VAL A 33 31.53 -8.99 11.54
CA VAL A 33 30.60 -9.91 10.87
C VAL A 33 31.32 -11.20 10.45
N LEU A 34 32.54 -11.08 9.92
CA LEU A 34 33.36 -12.22 9.49
C LEU A 34 33.86 -13.04 10.68
N LEU A 35 34.22 -12.40 11.80
CA LEU A 35 34.57 -13.08 13.04
C LEU A 35 33.41 -13.87 13.64
N GLY A 36 32.20 -13.29 13.68
CA GLY A 36 31.01 -13.97 14.19
C GLY A 36 30.59 -15.17 13.33
N LEU A 37 30.65 -15.03 12.00
CA LEU A 37 30.39 -16.11 11.05
C LEU A 37 31.48 -17.19 11.09
N GLY A 38 32.74 -16.79 11.22
CA GLY A 38 33.89 -17.69 11.35
C GLY A 38 33.83 -18.52 12.63
N LEU A 39 33.48 -17.91 13.76
CA LEU A 39 33.27 -18.64 15.02
C LEU A 39 32.12 -19.63 14.91
N TYR A 40 30.98 -19.21 14.36
CA TYR A 40 29.81 -20.10 14.21
C TYR A 40 30.08 -21.27 13.26
N GLY A 41 30.75 -21.01 12.13
CA GLY A 41 31.17 -22.03 11.18
C GLY A 41 32.16 -23.02 11.78
N ALA A 42 33.23 -22.52 12.42
CA ALA A 42 34.25 -23.35 13.08
C ALA A 42 33.65 -24.21 14.22
N LEU A 43 32.76 -23.64 15.02
CA LEU A 43 32.10 -24.36 16.10
C LEU A 43 31.12 -25.42 15.58
N SER A 44 30.41 -25.17 14.47
CA SER A 44 29.48 -26.15 13.88
C SER A 44 30.20 -27.36 13.26
N LEU A 45 31.42 -27.17 12.73
CA LEU A 45 32.24 -28.23 12.14
C LEU A 45 32.80 -29.21 13.19
N TYR A 46 32.97 -28.76 14.44
CA TYR A 46 33.45 -29.59 15.56
C TYR A 46 32.38 -30.49 16.21
N GLY A 47 31.18 -30.59 15.62
CA GLY A 47 30.17 -31.57 16.03
C GLY A 47 29.53 -31.34 17.42
N LEU A 48 29.84 -30.21 18.06
CA LEU A 48 29.20 -29.78 19.29
C LEU A 48 27.71 -29.51 19.01
N ARG A 49 26.83 -30.34 19.56
CA ARG A 49 25.37 -30.13 19.51
C ARG A 49 25.02 -28.98 20.44
N PHE A 50 25.03 -27.76 19.92
CA PHE A 50 24.79 -26.56 20.72
C PHE A 50 23.32 -26.46 21.16
N GLY A 51 23.10 -26.47 22.47
CA GLY A 51 21.80 -26.28 23.11
C GLY A 51 21.35 -24.81 23.19
N ARG A 52 20.05 -24.61 23.50
CA ARG A 52 19.31 -23.32 23.55
C ARG A 52 20.04 -22.18 24.26
N ALA A 53 20.86 -22.46 25.27
CA ALA A 53 21.57 -21.46 26.07
C ALA A 53 22.53 -20.59 25.25
N TYR A 54 23.13 -21.14 24.18
CA TYR A 54 24.12 -20.42 23.38
C TYR A 54 23.50 -19.35 22.49
N LEU A 55 22.27 -19.59 22.01
CA LEU A 55 21.51 -18.62 21.21
C LEU A 55 21.12 -17.39 22.05
N PHE A 56 20.83 -17.59 23.33
CA PHE A 56 20.58 -16.51 24.30
C PHE A 56 21.86 -15.76 24.69
N LEU A 57 23.01 -16.45 24.78
CA LEU A 57 24.31 -15.82 25.02
C LEU A 57 24.74 -14.95 23.83
N LEU A 58 24.54 -15.44 22.60
CA LEU A 58 24.89 -14.73 21.37
C LEU A 58 23.94 -13.55 21.12
N LEU A 59 22.63 -13.72 21.38
CA LEU A 59 21.66 -12.60 21.40
C LEU A 59 21.94 -11.61 22.55
N GLY A 60 22.37 -12.08 23.72
CA GLY A 60 22.71 -11.24 24.87
C GLY A 60 23.98 -10.42 24.66
N LEU A 61 24.98 -10.97 23.97
CA LEU A 61 26.20 -10.26 23.57
C LEU A 61 25.91 -9.21 22.48
N LEU A 62 24.91 -9.45 21.62
CA LEU A 62 24.47 -8.52 20.58
C LEU A 62 23.37 -7.53 21.07
N ALA A 63 22.76 -7.77 22.24
CA ALA A 63 21.70 -6.95 22.82
C ALA A 63 22.02 -5.47 23.04
N PRO A 64 23.27 -5.05 23.33
CA PRO A 64 23.59 -3.62 23.46
C PRO A 64 23.50 -2.86 22.13
N TRP A 65 23.60 -3.56 21.01
CA TRP A 65 23.71 -2.99 19.66
C TRP A 65 22.44 -3.14 18.83
N PHE A 66 21.45 -3.87 19.34
CA PHE A 66 20.21 -4.18 18.64
C PHE A 66 19.07 -4.15 19.67
N PRO A 67 18.13 -3.19 19.68
CA PRO A 67 16.98 -3.25 20.58
C PRO A 67 16.15 -4.48 20.19
N PRO A 68 16.19 -5.59 20.96
CA PRO A 68 15.63 -6.85 20.51
C PRO A 68 14.11 -6.90 20.72
N ALA A 69 13.53 -5.92 21.43
CA ALA A 69 12.17 -5.96 21.94
C ALA A 69 11.08 -6.21 20.87
N PRO A 70 11.04 -5.52 19.70
CA PRO A 70 9.92 -5.70 18.79
C PRO A 70 9.92 -7.05 18.06
N PHE A 71 11.07 -7.74 17.93
CA PHE A 71 11.19 -8.98 17.15
C PHE A 71 11.56 -10.22 17.98
N ALA A 72 12.32 -10.05 19.06
CA ALA A 72 12.72 -11.16 19.93
C ALA A 72 11.56 -11.61 20.85
N VAL A 73 10.65 -10.71 21.25
CA VAL A 73 9.52 -11.07 22.10
C VAL A 73 8.54 -12.00 21.37
N PRO A 74 8.08 -11.72 20.13
CA PRO A 74 7.22 -12.65 19.40
C PRO A 74 7.91 -13.97 19.06
N LEU A 75 9.20 -13.94 18.69
CA LEU A 75 9.97 -15.13 18.35
C LEU A 75 10.26 -16.01 19.57
N ALA A 76 10.64 -15.42 20.70
CA ALA A 76 10.83 -16.14 21.96
C ALA A 76 9.50 -16.71 22.47
N PHE A 77 8.40 -15.97 22.33
CA PHE A 77 7.05 -16.44 22.67
C PHE A 77 6.63 -17.63 21.79
N ALA A 78 6.82 -17.54 20.48
CA ALA A 78 6.53 -18.63 19.53
C ALA A 78 7.39 -19.89 19.77
N LEU A 79 8.68 -19.71 20.10
CA LEU A 79 9.61 -20.83 20.38
C LEU A 79 9.43 -21.44 21.78
N ALA A 80 8.92 -20.66 22.74
CA ALA A 80 8.62 -21.13 24.10
C ALA A 80 7.29 -21.89 24.17
N PHE A 81 6.24 -21.41 23.49
CA PHE A 81 4.91 -22.03 23.51
C PHE A 81 4.75 -23.20 22.53
N GLY A 82 5.49 -23.20 21.40
CA GLY A 82 5.31 -24.18 20.33
C GLY A 82 5.60 -25.65 20.69
N ARG A 83 6.31 -25.93 21.80
CA ARG A 83 6.64 -27.31 22.21
C ARG A 83 5.72 -27.92 23.28
N ARG A 84 4.78 -27.16 23.85
CA ARG A 84 3.87 -27.64 24.92
C ARG A 84 2.40 -27.74 24.50
N LEU A 85 2.06 -27.33 23.29
CA LEU A 85 0.69 -27.32 22.80
C LEU A 85 0.41 -28.60 21.97
N PRO A 86 -0.82 -29.15 22.01
CA PRO A 86 -1.20 -30.26 21.14
C PRO A 86 -1.05 -29.86 19.66
N GLU A 87 -0.75 -30.83 18.79
CA GLU A 87 -0.38 -30.61 17.38
C GLU A 87 -1.36 -29.72 16.59
N LYS A 88 -2.67 -29.86 16.87
CA LYS A 88 -3.72 -29.00 16.29
C LYS A 88 -3.63 -27.53 16.72
N ALA A 89 -3.22 -27.27 17.96
CA ALA A 89 -3.06 -25.91 18.50
C ALA A 89 -1.74 -25.26 18.07
N GLN A 90 -0.69 -26.04 17.79
CA GLN A 90 0.57 -25.52 17.25
C GLN A 90 0.37 -24.86 15.89
N GLY A 91 -0.36 -25.51 14.98
CA GLY A 91 -0.65 -24.95 13.66
C GLY A 91 -1.38 -23.60 13.72
N ALA A 92 -2.36 -23.47 14.62
CA ALA A 92 -3.08 -22.22 14.84
C ALA A 92 -2.17 -21.12 15.41
N VAL A 93 -1.34 -21.44 16.41
CA VAL A 93 -0.42 -20.46 17.01
C VAL A 93 0.62 -19.98 15.99
N TYR A 94 1.19 -20.87 15.19
CA TYR A 94 2.13 -20.49 14.14
C TYR A 94 1.45 -19.66 13.03
N GLY A 95 0.23 -20.02 12.64
CA GLY A 95 -0.56 -19.24 11.68
C GLY A 95 -0.83 -17.81 12.18
N TRP A 96 -1.33 -17.66 13.41
CA TRP A 96 -1.57 -16.35 14.00
C TRP A 96 -0.28 -15.55 14.22
N ALA A 97 0.82 -16.20 14.65
CA ALA A 97 2.10 -15.53 14.83
C ALA A 97 2.68 -14.99 13.51
N LEU A 98 2.44 -15.68 12.39
CA LEU A 98 2.87 -15.23 11.06
C LEU A 98 2.02 -14.06 10.54
N VAL A 99 0.70 -14.09 10.82
CA VAL A 99 -0.24 -13.04 10.40
C VAL A 99 -0.14 -11.79 11.28
N TRP A 100 0.23 -11.95 12.56
CA TRP A 100 0.22 -10.88 13.55
C TRP A 100 0.99 -9.62 13.15
N PRO A 101 2.20 -9.66 12.58
CA PRO A 101 2.90 -8.44 12.16
C PRO A 101 2.14 -7.66 11.07
N ALA A 102 1.57 -8.35 10.09
CA ALA A 102 0.76 -7.72 9.04
C ALA A 102 -0.53 -7.13 9.61
N LEU A 103 -1.20 -7.87 10.50
CA LEU A 103 -2.42 -7.42 11.17
C LEU A 103 -2.15 -6.21 12.07
N ALA A 104 -1.06 -6.23 12.84
CA ALA A 104 -0.66 -5.12 13.70
C ALA A 104 -0.40 -3.86 12.88
N LEU A 105 0.30 -3.97 11.74
CA LEU A 105 0.50 -2.84 10.84
C LEU A 105 -0.81 -2.32 10.26
N LEU A 106 -1.71 -3.21 9.84
CA LEU A 106 -3.04 -2.82 9.34
C LEU A 106 -3.85 -2.09 10.42
N LEU A 107 -3.87 -2.62 11.64
CA LEU A 107 -4.61 -2.02 12.76
C LEU A 107 -4.05 -0.65 13.14
N VAL A 108 -2.72 -0.53 13.29
CA VAL A 108 -2.08 0.71 13.73
C VAL A 108 -2.09 1.79 12.65
N TRP A 109 -1.88 1.43 11.39
CA TRP A 109 -1.72 2.42 10.32
C TRP A 109 -2.97 2.70 9.50
N HIS A 110 -3.96 1.78 9.48
CA HIS A 110 -5.20 1.99 8.71
C HIS A 110 -6.39 2.14 9.65
N VAL A 111 -6.61 1.18 10.54
CA VAL A 111 -7.82 1.15 11.37
C VAL A 111 -7.79 2.23 12.45
N PHE A 112 -6.67 2.39 13.14
CA PHE A 112 -6.55 3.38 14.21
C PHE A 112 -6.74 4.81 13.71
N PRO A 113 -6.09 5.29 12.62
CA PRO A 113 -6.35 6.63 12.10
C PRO A 113 -7.78 6.83 11.62
N ALA A 114 -8.42 5.80 11.04
CA ALA A 114 -9.82 5.88 10.62
C ALA A 114 -10.78 6.02 11.81
N LEU A 115 -10.59 5.21 12.86
CA LEU A 115 -11.38 5.32 14.10
C LEU A 115 -11.11 6.65 14.81
N TYR A 116 -9.86 7.12 14.82
CA TYR A 116 -9.51 8.41 15.40
C TYR A 116 -10.13 9.57 14.63
N ALA A 117 -10.13 9.54 13.29
CA ALA A 117 -10.82 10.53 12.47
C ALA A 117 -12.33 10.55 12.73
N PHE A 118 -12.94 9.37 12.92
CA PHE A 118 -14.35 9.27 13.33
C PHE A 118 -14.59 9.79 14.75
N TYR A 119 -13.67 9.57 15.68
CA TYR A 119 -13.76 10.17 17.00
C TYR A 119 -13.67 11.70 16.92
N LEU A 120 -12.74 12.24 16.11
CA LEU A 120 -12.57 13.68 15.91
C LEU A 120 -13.77 14.35 15.23
N SER A 121 -14.53 13.63 14.39
CA SER A 121 -15.73 14.19 13.74
C SER A 121 -16.86 14.52 14.73
N LEU A 122 -16.79 14.02 15.97
CA LEU A 122 -17.74 14.33 17.05
C LEU A 122 -17.43 15.64 17.78
N PHE A 123 -16.34 16.31 17.41
CA PHE A 123 -15.89 17.56 18.04
C PHE A 123 -15.98 18.74 17.07
N ASP A 124 -16.22 19.94 17.59
CA ASP A 124 -16.24 21.18 16.81
C ASP A 124 -14.83 21.73 16.62
N ARG A 125 -14.49 22.07 15.37
CA ARG A 125 -13.26 22.77 14.97
C ARG A 125 -12.01 22.25 15.67
N VAL A 126 -11.75 20.95 15.54
CA VAL A 126 -10.52 20.33 16.05
C VAL A 126 -9.32 21.05 15.44
N ASN A 127 -8.65 21.84 16.27
CA ASN A 127 -7.44 22.56 15.91
C ASN A 127 -6.40 22.26 16.98
N PHE A 128 -5.14 22.07 16.59
CA PHE A 128 -4.02 21.84 17.50
C PHE A 128 -3.86 22.93 18.57
N LEU A 129 -4.43 24.13 18.35
CA LEU A 129 -4.27 25.30 19.21
C LEU A 129 -5.43 25.55 20.19
N ARG A 130 -6.58 24.88 20.05
CA ARG A 130 -7.74 25.12 20.91
C ARG A 130 -8.42 23.79 21.29
N PRO A 131 -8.82 23.63 22.57
CA PRO A 131 -9.61 22.46 22.96
C PRO A 131 -10.92 22.45 22.17
N ALA A 132 -11.16 21.35 21.46
CA ALA A 132 -12.35 21.15 20.66
C ALA A 132 -13.54 20.82 21.57
N ALA A 133 -14.68 21.48 21.38
CA ALA A 133 -15.90 21.18 22.13
C ALA A 133 -16.53 19.90 21.60
N PHE A 134 -16.98 18.99 22.47
CA PHE A 134 -17.73 17.82 22.04
C PHE A 134 -19.13 18.24 21.60
N VAL A 135 -19.47 18.02 20.33
CA VAL A 135 -20.76 18.39 19.71
C VAL A 135 -21.59 17.19 19.28
N GLY A 136 -21.10 15.97 19.52
CA GLY A 136 -21.79 14.73 19.18
C GLY A 136 -22.05 14.64 17.67
N LEU A 137 -23.31 14.55 17.26
CA LEU A 137 -23.69 14.37 15.85
C LEU A 137 -24.04 15.67 15.10
N GLU A 138 -23.83 16.84 15.71
CA GLU A 138 -24.24 18.11 15.09
C GLU A 138 -23.54 18.37 13.75
N ASN A 139 -22.26 18.00 13.64
CA ASN A 139 -21.51 18.08 12.38
C ASN A 139 -22.18 17.30 11.24
N TYR A 140 -22.78 16.14 11.55
CA TYR A 140 -23.51 15.34 10.57
C TYR A 140 -24.85 15.96 10.20
N ARG A 141 -25.54 16.60 11.15
CA ARG A 141 -26.79 17.32 10.88
C ARG A 141 -26.55 18.47 9.91
N ILE A 142 -25.51 19.28 10.18
CA ILE A 142 -25.08 20.37 9.31
C ILE A 142 -24.75 19.83 7.90
N LEU A 143 -23.97 18.76 7.83
CA LEU A 143 -23.56 18.14 6.57
C LEU A 143 -24.76 17.64 5.73
N LEU A 144 -25.74 17.00 6.38
CA LEU A 144 -26.94 16.48 5.70
C LEU A 144 -27.87 17.59 5.20
N GLN A 145 -27.78 18.80 5.78
CA GLN A 145 -28.54 19.96 5.32
C GLN A 145 -27.81 20.76 4.23
N ASP A 146 -26.52 20.48 4.00
CA ASP A 146 -25.71 21.18 3.01
C ASP A 146 -26.01 20.67 1.59
N PRO A 147 -26.56 21.51 0.68
CA PRO A 147 -26.78 21.13 -0.71
C PRO A 147 -25.49 20.77 -1.45
N LEU A 148 -24.35 21.34 -1.05
CA LEU A 148 -23.06 21.07 -1.67
C LEU A 148 -22.56 19.66 -1.36
N PHE A 149 -22.83 19.14 -0.16
CA PHE A 149 -22.55 17.76 0.20
C PHE A 149 -23.28 16.77 -0.72
N TRP A 150 -24.59 16.97 -0.93
CA TRP A 150 -25.38 16.10 -1.80
C TRP A 150 -24.97 16.20 -3.27
N ARG A 151 -24.57 17.38 -3.75
CA ARG A 151 -24.01 17.54 -5.10
C ARG A 151 -22.69 16.79 -5.24
N ALA A 152 -21.76 16.93 -4.29
CA ALA A 152 -20.48 16.24 -4.31
C ALA A 152 -20.64 14.71 -4.24
N LEU A 153 -21.56 14.24 -3.40
CA LEU A 153 -21.90 12.82 -3.29
C LEU A 153 -22.51 12.28 -4.59
N GLY A 154 -23.44 13.03 -5.18
CA GLY A 154 -24.03 12.71 -6.48
C GLY A 154 -22.99 12.64 -7.59
N ASN A 155 -22.04 13.58 -7.64
CA ASN A 155 -20.94 13.58 -8.61
C ASN A 155 -20.01 12.36 -8.43
N THR A 156 -19.68 12.01 -7.19
CA THR A 156 -18.83 10.85 -6.89
C THR A 156 -19.54 9.54 -7.25
N PHE A 157 -20.83 9.44 -6.94
CA PHE A 157 -21.66 8.30 -7.33
C PHE A 157 -21.74 8.17 -8.85
N TRP A 158 -21.98 9.27 -9.56
CA TRP A 158 -21.92 9.34 -11.02
C TRP A 158 -20.58 8.84 -11.57
N TYR A 159 -19.49 9.37 -11.04
CA TYR A 159 -18.15 8.98 -11.46
C TYR A 159 -17.95 7.48 -11.28
N ALA A 160 -18.26 6.93 -10.10
CA ALA A 160 -18.13 5.50 -9.83
C ALA A 160 -19.02 4.64 -10.74
N LEU A 161 -20.28 5.04 -10.95
CA LEU A 161 -21.25 4.30 -11.74
C LEU A 161 -20.82 4.12 -13.21
N PHE A 162 -20.10 5.08 -13.78
CA PHE A 162 -19.66 5.00 -15.18
C PHE A 162 -18.23 4.51 -15.32
N THR A 163 -17.32 4.97 -14.46
CA THR A 163 -15.89 4.62 -14.57
C THR A 163 -15.62 3.17 -14.19
N VAL A 164 -16.29 2.64 -13.16
CA VAL A 164 -16.03 1.27 -12.70
C VAL A 164 -16.50 0.24 -13.73
N PRO A 165 -17.76 0.25 -14.22
CA PRO A 165 -18.19 -0.74 -15.22
C PRO A 165 -17.46 -0.60 -16.54
N THR A 166 -17.23 0.63 -17.00
CA THR A 166 -16.47 0.88 -18.24
C THR A 166 -15.03 0.38 -18.10
N GLY A 167 -14.39 0.63 -16.97
CA GLY A 167 -13.04 0.14 -16.67
C GLY A 167 -12.97 -1.39 -16.68
N ILE A 168 -13.92 -2.07 -16.04
CA ILE A 168 -14.02 -3.54 -16.03
C ILE A 168 -14.25 -4.08 -17.45
N LEU A 169 -15.17 -3.48 -18.21
CA LEU A 169 -15.47 -3.89 -19.58
C LEU A 169 -14.23 -3.76 -20.47
N LEU A 170 -13.58 -2.60 -20.48
CA LEU A 170 -12.38 -2.36 -21.28
C LEU A 170 -11.22 -3.27 -20.84
N ALA A 171 -11.00 -3.43 -19.53
CA ALA A 171 -9.97 -4.32 -19.02
C ALA A 171 -10.21 -5.77 -19.44
N THR A 172 -11.47 -6.23 -19.43
CA THR A 172 -11.85 -7.58 -19.86
C THR A 172 -11.64 -7.75 -21.36
N LEU A 173 -12.06 -6.78 -22.17
CA LEU A 173 -11.85 -6.80 -23.63
C LEU A 173 -10.35 -6.86 -23.98
N VAL A 174 -9.54 -6.01 -23.35
CA VAL A 174 -8.08 -6.01 -23.55
C VAL A 174 -7.46 -7.32 -23.07
N ALA A 175 -7.91 -7.87 -21.93
CA ALA A 175 -7.42 -9.15 -21.43
C ALA A 175 -7.70 -10.29 -22.42
N ILE A 176 -8.90 -10.34 -23.01
CA ILE A 176 -9.26 -11.33 -24.03
C ILE A 176 -8.37 -11.16 -25.27
N LEU A 177 -8.18 -9.93 -25.75
CA LEU A 177 -7.31 -9.66 -26.91
C LEU A 177 -5.88 -10.11 -26.64
N LEU A 178 -5.32 -9.79 -25.46
CA LEU A 178 -3.97 -10.18 -25.07
C LEU A 178 -3.81 -11.69 -24.77
N ASN A 179 -4.91 -12.42 -24.59
CA ASN A 179 -4.91 -13.87 -24.41
C ASN A 179 -4.85 -14.65 -25.74
N THR A 180 -4.94 -13.96 -26.89
CA THR A 180 -4.75 -14.58 -28.20
C THR A 180 -3.26 -14.62 -28.58
N LYS A 181 -2.87 -15.55 -29.47
CA LYS A 181 -1.49 -15.65 -30.00
C LYS A 181 -1.21 -14.50 -30.96
N LEU A 182 -1.03 -13.29 -30.43
CA LEU A 182 -0.62 -12.11 -31.18
C LEU A 182 0.90 -12.10 -31.39
N ALA A 183 1.34 -11.73 -32.59
CA ALA A 183 2.73 -11.35 -32.80
C ALA A 183 3.05 -10.12 -31.92
N PHE A 184 4.29 -10.03 -31.40
CA PHE A 184 4.74 -8.93 -30.53
C PHE A 184 3.98 -8.75 -29.20
N GLN A 185 3.41 -9.83 -28.63
CA GLN A 185 2.68 -9.79 -27.35
C GLN A 185 3.44 -9.07 -26.20
N GLY A 186 4.78 -9.19 -26.17
CA GLY A 186 5.62 -8.48 -25.20
C GLY A 186 5.54 -6.94 -25.32
N LEU A 187 5.53 -6.41 -26.55
CA LEU A 187 5.43 -4.96 -26.78
C LEU A 187 4.05 -4.43 -26.36
N TYR A 188 2.97 -5.13 -26.71
CA TYR A 188 1.62 -4.75 -26.32
C TYR A 188 1.43 -4.72 -24.80
N ARG A 189 1.95 -5.73 -24.08
CA ARG A 189 1.93 -5.75 -22.60
C ARG A 189 2.69 -4.55 -22.05
N THR A 190 3.90 -4.28 -22.53
CA THR A 190 4.69 -3.13 -22.05
C THR A 190 3.98 -1.81 -22.26
N LEU A 191 3.43 -1.55 -23.45
CA LEU A 191 2.71 -0.31 -23.74
C LEU A 191 1.45 -0.15 -22.87
N PHE A 192 0.72 -1.24 -22.61
CA PHE A 192 -0.46 -1.23 -21.75
C PHE A 192 -0.12 -0.98 -20.28
N PHE A 193 0.98 -1.55 -19.78
CA PHE A 193 1.41 -1.37 -18.40
C PHE A 193 2.18 -0.07 -18.17
N LEU A 194 2.68 0.58 -19.23
CA LEU A 194 3.46 1.81 -19.14
C LEU A 194 2.73 2.92 -18.36
N PRO A 195 1.43 3.24 -18.62
CA PRO A 195 0.72 4.28 -17.87
C PRO A 195 0.43 3.91 -16.41
N TYR A 196 0.49 2.61 -16.05
CA TYR A 196 0.27 2.17 -14.68
C TYR A 196 1.50 2.43 -13.80
N ILE A 197 2.69 2.38 -14.40
CA ILE A 197 3.96 2.61 -13.70
C ILE A 197 4.44 4.08 -13.77
N THR A 198 3.79 4.92 -14.57
CA THR A 198 4.11 6.35 -14.60
C THR A 198 3.65 7.04 -13.32
N ALA A 199 4.43 8.02 -12.85
CA ALA A 199 4.04 8.82 -11.71
C ALA A 199 2.74 9.60 -12.02
N LEU A 200 1.78 9.59 -11.10
CA LEU A 200 0.51 10.27 -11.25
C LEU A 200 0.69 11.77 -11.57
N THR A 201 1.72 12.41 -10.99
CA THR A 201 2.07 13.80 -11.26
C THR A 201 2.51 14.04 -12.71
N ALA A 202 3.31 13.13 -13.27
CA ALA A 202 3.72 13.20 -14.67
C ALA A 202 2.54 12.95 -15.61
N ALA A 203 1.71 11.95 -15.30
CA ALA A 203 0.48 11.69 -16.06
C ALA A 203 -0.45 12.91 -16.04
N ALA A 204 -0.63 13.56 -14.89
CA ALA A 204 -1.43 14.78 -14.75
C ALA A 204 -0.88 15.95 -15.59
N ALA A 205 0.45 16.11 -15.66
CA ALA A 205 1.07 17.13 -16.52
C ALA A 205 0.79 16.88 -18.00
N VAL A 206 0.87 15.62 -18.45
CA VAL A 206 0.53 15.24 -19.83
C VAL A 206 -0.95 15.53 -20.11
N TRP A 207 -1.85 15.12 -19.23
CA TRP A 207 -3.29 15.43 -19.37
C TRP A 207 -3.56 16.93 -19.39
N ARG A 208 -2.93 17.71 -18.51
CA ARG A 208 -3.05 19.18 -18.50
C ARG A 208 -2.63 19.80 -19.82
N TRP A 209 -1.59 19.28 -20.47
CA TRP A 209 -1.18 19.72 -21.80
C TRP A 209 -2.19 19.31 -22.87
N ILE A 210 -2.68 18.06 -22.85
CA ILE A 210 -3.70 17.56 -23.80
C ILE A 210 -4.98 18.41 -23.76
N TYR A 211 -5.42 18.78 -22.55
CA TYR A 211 -6.63 19.57 -22.30
C TYR A 211 -6.40 21.09 -22.34
N HIS A 212 -5.21 21.56 -22.74
CA HIS A 212 -4.93 23.00 -22.74
C HIS A 212 -5.88 23.76 -23.70
N PRO A 213 -6.52 24.87 -23.29
CA PRO A 213 -7.53 25.55 -24.10
C PRO A 213 -7.01 26.02 -25.47
N GLU A 214 -5.80 26.60 -25.49
CA GLU A 214 -5.25 27.25 -26.69
C GLU A 214 -4.49 26.32 -27.65
N PHE A 215 -3.61 25.45 -27.13
CA PHE A 215 -2.73 24.60 -27.93
C PHE A 215 -2.85 23.10 -27.56
N GLY A 216 -3.89 22.72 -26.83
CA GLY A 216 -4.10 21.34 -26.41
C GLY A 216 -4.44 20.44 -27.59
N PHE A 217 -3.87 19.25 -27.59
CA PHE A 217 -4.09 18.24 -28.63
C PHE A 217 -5.58 17.89 -28.79
N LEU A 218 -6.33 17.86 -27.69
CA LEU A 218 -7.76 17.50 -27.75
C LEU A 218 -8.59 18.55 -28.49
N ASN A 219 -8.34 19.84 -28.24
CA ASN A 219 -9.05 20.93 -28.93
C ASN A 219 -8.73 20.97 -30.42
N TRP A 220 -7.48 20.69 -30.77
CA TRP A 220 -7.09 20.53 -32.17
C TRP A 220 -7.83 19.35 -32.82
N LEU A 221 -7.91 18.20 -32.14
CA LEU A 221 -8.57 17.00 -32.65
C LEU A 221 -10.08 17.17 -32.83
N LEU A 222 -10.75 17.76 -31.83
CA LEU A 222 -12.20 17.97 -31.82
C LEU A 222 -12.65 19.22 -32.59
N ARG A 223 -11.69 20.02 -33.11
CA ARG A 223 -11.95 21.32 -33.75
C ARG A 223 -12.73 22.29 -32.86
N THR A 224 -12.42 22.29 -31.56
CA THR A 224 -13.03 23.14 -30.53
C THR A 224 -11.99 24.12 -29.93
N PRO A 225 -11.36 24.99 -30.73
CA PRO A 225 -10.31 25.88 -30.23
C PRO A 225 -10.86 26.81 -29.14
N GLY A 226 -10.11 26.96 -28.04
CA GLY A 226 -10.47 27.84 -26.93
C GLY A 226 -11.45 27.24 -25.90
N LEU A 227 -11.94 26.01 -26.10
CA LEU A 227 -12.77 25.35 -25.09
C LEU A 227 -11.91 24.92 -23.90
N ASP A 228 -12.28 25.37 -22.70
CA ASP A 228 -11.59 25.01 -21.46
C ASP A 228 -12.28 23.83 -20.78
N TRP A 229 -11.68 22.64 -20.94
CA TRP A 229 -12.18 21.38 -20.40
C TRP A 229 -11.97 21.22 -18.90
N LEU A 230 -11.02 21.96 -18.31
CA LEU A 230 -10.56 21.72 -16.93
C LEU A 230 -11.14 22.72 -15.93
N ASN A 231 -11.29 23.99 -16.34
CA ASN A 231 -11.67 25.07 -15.42
C ASN A 231 -13.14 25.49 -15.55
N THR A 232 -13.94 24.79 -16.35
CA THR A 232 -15.36 25.10 -16.51
C THR A 232 -16.21 24.27 -15.55
N PRO A 233 -17.10 24.89 -14.75
CA PRO A 233 -17.97 24.17 -13.81
C PRO A 233 -19.20 23.55 -14.52
N LYS A 234 -19.05 23.16 -15.79
CA LYS A 234 -20.10 22.54 -16.60
C LYS A 234 -19.81 21.06 -16.72
N GLY A 235 -20.87 20.24 -16.70
CA GLY A 235 -20.71 18.81 -16.87
C GLY A 235 -20.11 18.47 -18.25
N VAL A 236 -19.26 17.44 -18.29
CA VAL A 236 -18.48 17.06 -19.49
C VAL A 236 -19.37 16.77 -20.71
N PHE A 237 -20.54 16.16 -20.52
CA PHE A 237 -21.45 15.89 -21.63
C PHE A 237 -22.14 17.16 -22.14
N ALA A 238 -22.48 18.08 -21.24
CA ALA A 238 -22.97 19.39 -21.64
C ALA A 238 -21.91 20.15 -22.45
N LEU A 239 -20.65 20.13 -22.03
CA LEU A 239 -19.54 20.76 -22.78
C LEU A 239 -19.34 20.15 -24.18
N LEU A 240 -19.47 18.83 -24.32
CA LEU A 240 -19.33 18.14 -25.61
C LEU A 240 -20.47 18.42 -26.58
N LEU A 241 -21.68 18.61 -26.04
CA LEU A 241 -22.91 18.74 -26.84
C LEU A 241 -23.34 20.19 -27.07
N GLU A 242 -22.80 21.13 -26.31
CA GLU A 242 -23.02 22.58 -26.48
C GLU A 242 -22.65 23.07 -27.91
N PRO A 243 -21.52 22.66 -28.53
CA PRO A 243 -21.23 22.99 -29.93
C PRO A 243 -22.26 22.44 -30.94
N LEU A 244 -23.02 21.41 -30.56
CA LEU A 244 -24.08 20.81 -31.38
C LEU A 244 -25.45 21.45 -31.14
N GLY A 245 -25.53 22.51 -30.31
CA GLY A 245 -26.77 23.20 -29.96
C GLY A 245 -27.64 22.47 -28.94
N ILE A 246 -27.16 21.36 -28.35
CA ILE A 246 -27.91 20.56 -27.37
C ILE A 246 -27.50 21.01 -25.96
N GLN A 247 -28.42 21.65 -25.24
CA GLN A 247 -28.21 22.04 -23.85
C GLN A 247 -28.70 20.96 -22.91
N LEU A 248 -27.77 20.19 -22.34
CA LEU A 248 -28.07 19.24 -21.26
C LEU A 248 -28.05 19.95 -19.91
N GLN A 249 -29.09 19.73 -19.10
CA GLN A 249 -29.19 20.25 -17.73
C GLN A 249 -29.44 19.10 -16.75
N GLY A 250 -29.00 19.29 -15.50
CA GLY A 250 -29.18 18.31 -14.43
C GLY A 250 -28.28 17.08 -14.55
N PHE A 251 -28.79 15.92 -14.13
CA PHE A 251 -28.06 14.65 -14.06
C PHE A 251 -27.30 14.33 -15.38
N TRP A 252 -27.98 14.46 -16.51
CA TRP A 252 -27.43 14.10 -17.83
C TRP A 252 -26.36 15.04 -18.36
N ALA A 253 -26.20 16.24 -17.80
CA ALA A 253 -25.09 17.12 -18.15
C ALA A 253 -23.72 16.49 -17.80
N GLY A 254 -23.71 15.48 -16.93
CA GLY A 254 -22.52 14.86 -16.38
C GLY A 254 -22.07 15.56 -15.09
N PRO A 255 -21.10 14.97 -14.37
CA PRO A 255 -20.56 15.59 -13.17
C PRO A 255 -19.89 16.91 -13.50
N SER A 256 -20.19 17.94 -12.71
CA SER A 256 -19.57 19.28 -12.73
C SER A 256 -18.66 19.47 -11.52
#